data_AF-A0A7Y7LUP4-F1
#
_entry.id   AF-A0A7Y7LUP4-F1
#
_cell.length_a   1.000
_cell.length_b   1.000
_cell.length_c   1.000
_cell.angle_alpha   90.00
_cell.angle_beta   90.00
_cell.angle_gamma   90.00
#
_symmetry.space_group_name_H-M   'P 1'
#
loop_
_entity.id
_entity.type
_entity.pdbx_description
1 polymer ?
#
loop_
_entity_poly.entity_id
_entity_poly.type
_entity_poly.pdbx_seq_one_letter_code
_entity_poly.pdbx_strand_id
1 'polypeptide(L)'
;MATDNANDSSHGEAAELGARLAMLSDEELLRRCASGFFSEEAHAIATTELRGRGIQAPELPQPEPPQEPVDPEVYHGDMVTIARRFTPTDAQMLCGCLEAAGIPATVADAALVQANMLWSIALGGASLRVPQAFVEQANEVIAAFERGEFSLDEDFDPNTP
;
A
#
# COMPACT_ATOMS: atom_id res chain seq x y z
N MET A 1 21.51 52.10 26.88
CA MET A 1 21.92 51.02 25.96
C MET A 1 20.88 49.94 26.08
N ALA A 2 20.13 49.72 25.01
CA ALA A 2 18.93 48.89 24.95
C ALA A 2 19.27 47.60 24.19
N THR A 3 19.11 46.46 24.84
CA THR A 3 19.07 45.14 24.21
C THR A 3 18.25 44.21 25.11
N ASP A 4 16.92 44.34 25.10
CA ASP A 4 16.03 43.29 25.60
C ASP A 4 14.59 43.55 25.12
N ASN A 5 14.28 43.29 23.84
CA ASN A 5 12.89 43.37 23.36
C ASN A 5 12.59 42.50 22.14
N ALA A 6 13.42 41.50 21.84
CA ALA A 6 13.21 40.59 20.71
C ALA A 6 12.73 39.19 21.14
N ASN A 7 12.80 38.86 22.44
CA ASN A 7 12.46 37.52 22.95
C ASN A 7 11.02 37.40 23.48
N ASP A 8 10.28 38.50 23.62
CA ASP A 8 8.89 38.52 24.12
C ASP A 8 7.86 38.34 22.98
N SER A 9 8.23 38.70 21.75
CA SER A 9 7.31 38.67 20.59
C SER A 9 7.05 37.24 20.07
N SER A 10 8.04 36.33 20.11
CA SER A 10 7.84 34.96 19.58
C SER A 10 7.01 34.06 20.50
N HIS A 11 7.02 34.31 21.82
CA HIS A 11 6.18 33.57 22.78
C HIS A 11 4.69 33.93 22.64
N GLY A 12 4.37 35.19 22.29
CA GLY A 12 2.99 35.62 22.05
C GLY A 12 2.37 34.98 20.80
N GLU A 13 3.13 34.89 19.71
CA GLU A 13 2.64 34.33 18.44
C GLU A 13 2.33 32.84 18.52
N ALA A 14 3.17 32.06 19.22
CA ALA A 14 2.92 30.63 19.44
C ALA A 14 1.66 30.38 20.28
N ALA A 15 1.40 31.21 21.29
CA ALA A 15 0.21 31.12 22.13
C ALA A 15 -1.07 31.48 21.36
N GLU A 16 -1.02 32.54 20.52
CA GLU A 16 -2.15 32.92 19.67
C GLU A 16 -2.45 31.84 18.62
N LEU A 17 -1.42 31.26 18.02
CA LEU A 17 -1.55 30.15 17.08
C LEU A 17 -2.18 28.92 17.74
N GLY A 18 -1.75 28.57 18.96
CA GLY A 18 -2.34 27.49 19.75
C GLY A 18 -3.83 27.71 20.04
N ALA A 19 -4.21 28.93 20.43
CA ALA A 19 -5.62 29.28 20.66
C ALA A 19 -6.47 29.14 19.38
N ARG A 20 -5.92 29.54 18.23
CA ARG A 20 -6.60 29.40 16.93
C ARG A 20 -6.79 27.95 16.51
N LEU A 21 -5.79 27.09 16.77
CA LEU A 21 -5.87 25.65 16.49
C LEU A 21 -6.84 24.94 17.44
N ALA A 22 -6.87 25.33 18.72
CA ALA A 22 -7.81 24.81 19.71
C ALA A 22 -9.29 25.14 19.37
N MET A 23 -9.55 26.18 18.59
CA MET A 23 -10.89 26.50 18.11
C MET A 23 -11.34 25.69 16.88
N LEU A 24 -10.46 24.92 16.23
CA LEU A 24 -10.82 24.11 15.07
C LEU A 24 -11.55 22.82 15.50
N SER A 25 -12.42 22.33 14.63
CA SER A 25 -12.96 20.97 14.77
C SER A 25 -11.87 19.94 14.48
N ASP A 26 -12.07 18.72 14.96
CA ASP A 26 -11.15 17.61 14.78
C ASP A 26 -10.85 17.33 13.30
N GLU A 27 -11.90 17.31 12.46
CA GLU A 27 -11.80 17.12 11.02
C GLU A 27 -10.97 18.22 10.34
N GLU A 28 -11.17 19.48 10.73
CA GLU A 28 -10.48 20.62 10.15
C GLU A 28 -9.02 20.70 10.62
N LEU A 29 -8.75 20.31 11.87
CA LEU A 29 -7.41 20.19 12.44
C LEU A 29 -6.61 19.11 11.68
N LEU A 30 -7.24 17.96 11.40
CA LEU A 30 -6.68 16.87 10.61
C LEU A 30 -6.41 17.29 9.15
N ARG A 31 -7.40 17.89 8.49
CA ARG A 31 -7.28 18.35 7.09
C ARG A 31 -6.15 19.34 6.90
N ARG A 32 -5.91 20.23 7.87
CA ARG A 32 -4.82 21.20 7.82
C ARG A 32 -3.46 20.59 8.14
N CYS A 33 -3.38 19.63 9.06
CA CYS A 33 -2.13 18.91 9.30
C CYS A 33 -1.70 18.15 8.04
N ALA A 34 -2.66 17.55 7.32
CA ALA A 34 -2.40 16.80 6.10
C ALA A 34 -2.03 17.64 4.87
N SER A 35 -2.35 18.94 4.87
CA SER A 35 -2.08 19.80 3.72
C SER A 35 -0.64 20.33 3.65
N GLY A 36 0.18 20.13 4.70
CA GLY A 36 1.60 20.48 4.70
C GLY A 36 1.91 21.99 4.71
N PHE A 37 0.92 22.86 4.92
CA PHE A 37 1.07 24.33 4.89
C PHE A 37 1.52 24.95 6.23
N PHE A 38 2.00 24.14 7.18
CA PHE A 38 2.42 24.62 8.49
C PHE A 38 3.93 24.83 8.56
N SER A 39 4.35 25.89 9.23
CA SER A 39 5.72 26.00 9.74
C SER A 39 5.97 24.87 10.77
N GLU A 40 7.24 24.53 10.99
CA GLU A 40 7.65 23.49 11.94
C GLU A 40 7.06 23.69 13.36
N GLU A 41 7.02 24.95 13.81
CA GLU A 41 6.42 25.34 15.09
C GLU A 41 4.89 25.14 15.12
N ALA A 42 4.21 25.48 14.02
CA ALA A 42 2.77 25.28 13.88
C ALA A 42 2.39 23.79 13.86
N HIS A 43 3.26 22.96 13.29
CA HIS A 43 3.09 21.50 13.31
C HIS A 43 3.17 20.96 14.73
N ALA A 44 4.19 21.35 15.51
CA ALA A 44 4.38 20.89 16.90
C ALA A 44 3.18 21.26 17.80
N ILE A 45 2.63 22.46 17.64
CA ILE A 45 1.45 22.92 18.39
C ILE A 45 0.20 22.14 17.97
N ALA A 46 0.00 21.90 16.67
CA ALA A 46 -1.14 21.11 16.17
C ALA A 46 -1.08 19.64 16.62
N THR A 47 0.10 19.01 16.62
CA THR A 47 0.29 17.65 17.14
C THR A 47 -0.02 17.56 18.63
N THR A 48 0.34 18.60 19.39
CA THR A 48 0.04 18.69 20.83
C THR A 48 -1.47 18.79 21.07
N GLU A 49 -2.18 19.61 20.28
CA GLU A 49 -3.65 19.73 20.33
C GLU A 49 -4.36 18.41 19.97
N LEU A 50 -3.93 17.74 18.88
CA LEU A 50 -4.48 16.43 18.49
C LEU A 50 -4.33 15.38 19.60
N ARG A 51 -3.15 15.35 20.25
CA ARG A 51 -2.89 14.46 21.38
C ARG A 51 -3.76 14.78 22.59
N GLY A 52 -3.97 16.07 22.88
CA GLY A 52 -4.87 16.54 23.94
C GLY A 52 -6.32 16.08 23.74
N ARG A 53 -6.74 15.86 22.50
CA ARG A 53 -8.08 15.36 22.13
C ARG A 53 -8.18 13.84 22.01
N GLY A 54 -7.09 13.11 22.30
CA GLY A 54 -7.04 11.65 22.15
C GLY A 54 -7.08 11.18 20.69
N ILE A 55 -6.85 12.08 19.74
CA ILE A 55 -6.84 11.78 18.30
C ILE A 55 -5.41 11.42 17.94
N GLN A 56 -5.21 10.16 17.54
CA GLN A 56 -3.98 9.81 16.83
C GLN A 56 -4.01 10.55 15.49
N ALA A 57 -3.06 11.47 15.28
CA ALA A 57 -2.86 12.04 13.97
C ALA A 57 -2.72 10.87 12.98
N PRO A 58 -3.44 10.86 11.83
CA PRO A 58 -3.14 9.93 10.77
C PRO A 58 -1.66 10.10 10.51
N GLU A 59 -0.94 9.00 10.54
CA GLU A 59 0.47 8.98 10.21
C GLU A 59 0.54 9.55 8.79
N LEU A 60 0.93 10.83 8.68
CA LEU A 60 1.24 11.42 7.41
C LEU A 60 2.23 10.46 6.77
N PRO A 61 2.12 10.14 5.47
CA PRO A 61 3.21 9.50 4.79
C PRO A 61 4.40 10.42 5.01
N GLN A 62 5.26 10.03 5.94
CA GLN A 62 6.53 10.70 6.17
C GLN A 62 7.16 10.75 4.78
N PRO A 63 7.76 11.87 4.32
CA PRO A 63 8.64 11.78 3.17
C PRO A 63 9.61 10.67 3.54
N GLU A 64 9.49 9.53 2.84
CA GLU A 64 10.24 8.34 3.19
C GLU A 64 11.69 8.83 3.33
N PRO A 65 12.31 8.68 4.53
CA PRO A 65 13.69 9.13 4.73
C PRO A 65 14.46 8.63 3.51
N PRO A 66 15.25 9.49 2.82
CA PRO A 66 15.80 9.19 1.50
C PRO A 66 16.22 7.74 1.51
N GLN A 67 15.43 6.90 0.82
CA GLN A 67 15.48 5.47 1.05
C GLN A 67 16.95 5.12 0.95
N GLU A 68 17.55 4.61 2.03
CA GLU A 68 18.90 4.02 1.93
C GLU A 68 18.81 3.15 0.70
N PRO A 69 19.69 3.38 -0.32
CA PRO A 69 19.52 2.81 -1.64
C PRO A 69 19.14 1.37 -1.42
N VAL A 70 17.88 1.04 -1.77
CA VAL A 70 17.35 -0.30 -1.61
C VAL A 70 18.44 -1.15 -2.19
N ASP A 71 19.03 -2.02 -1.36
CA ASP A 71 20.07 -2.92 -1.80
C ASP A 71 19.60 -3.42 -3.17
N PRO A 72 20.37 -3.33 -4.26
CA PRO A 72 19.85 -3.61 -5.60
C PRO A 72 19.58 -5.11 -5.78
N GLU A 73 18.87 -5.74 -4.84
CA GLU A 73 17.84 -6.71 -5.14
C GLU A 73 17.10 -6.21 -6.36
N VAL A 74 17.35 -6.94 -7.44
CA VAL A 74 17.05 -6.61 -8.81
C VAL A 74 15.64 -6.04 -8.91
N TYR A 75 15.51 -4.75 -9.28
CA TYR A 75 14.21 -4.20 -9.59
C TYR A 75 13.64 -4.93 -10.81
N HIS A 76 12.64 -5.79 -10.56
CA HIS A 76 12.01 -6.62 -11.58
C HIS A 76 10.85 -5.90 -12.31
N GLY A 77 10.72 -4.59 -12.14
CA GLY A 77 9.66 -3.77 -12.74
C GLY A 77 8.37 -3.73 -11.92
N ASP A 78 7.43 -2.92 -12.39
CA ASP A 78 6.12 -2.75 -11.75
C ASP A 78 5.27 -4.02 -11.86
N MET A 79 4.29 -4.15 -10.95
CA MET A 79 3.34 -5.26 -10.95
C MET A 79 2.33 -5.12 -12.10
N VAL A 80 2.35 -6.07 -13.03
CA VAL A 80 1.47 -6.12 -14.20
C VAL A 80 0.45 -7.23 -14.03
N THR A 81 -0.82 -6.95 -14.37
CA THR A 81 -1.87 -7.99 -14.41
C THR A 81 -1.73 -8.82 -15.69
N ILE A 82 -1.56 -10.12 -15.53
CA ILE A 82 -1.38 -11.06 -16.66
C ILE A 82 -2.62 -11.92 -16.93
N ALA A 83 -3.46 -12.14 -15.92
CA ALA A 83 -4.70 -12.89 -16.06
C ALA A 83 -5.76 -12.39 -15.08
N ARG A 84 -7.02 -12.60 -15.43
CA ARG A 84 -8.16 -12.46 -14.52
C ARG A 84 -8.92 -13.78 -14.50
N ARG A 85 -9.24 -14.28 -13.30
CA ARG A 85 -10.02 -15.52 -13.12
C ARG A 85 -11.29 -15.22 -12.35
N PHE A 86 -12.39 -15.82 -12.79
CA PHE A 86 -13.71 -15.59 -12.20
C PHE A 86 -13.83 -16.12 -10.77
N THR A 87 -13.08 -17.19 -10.45
CA THR A 87 -13.04 -17.73 -9.09
C THR A 87 -11.72 -17.40 -8.41
N PRO A 88 -11.73 -17.04 -7.12
CA PRO A 88 -10.51 -16.88 -6.33
C PRO A 88 -9.64 -18.14 -6.30
N THR A 89 -10.27 -19.32 -6.29
CA THR A 89 -9.59 -20.61 -6.28
C THR A 89 -8.75 -20.82 -7.54
N ASP A 90 -9.30 -20.56 -8.73
CA ASP A 90 -8.55 -20.71 -9.99
C ASP A 90 -7.37 -19.74 -10.04
N ALA A 91 -7.54 -18.51 -9.53
CA ALA A 91 -6.45 -17.55 -9.44
C ALA A 91 -5.33 -18.02 -8.51
N GLN A 92 -5.68 -18.61 -7.36
CA GLN A 92 -4.71 -19.16 -6.41
C GLN A 92 -3.98 -20.38 -6.97
N MET A 93 -4.67 -21.28 -7.68
CA MET A 93 -4.03 -22.42 -8.36
C MET A 93 -2.97 -21.95 -9.35
N LEU A 94 -3.32 -20.98 -10.21
CA LEU A 94 -2.40 -20.45 -11.21
C LEU A 94 -1.23 -19.68 -10.58
N CYS A 95 -1.46 -18.99 -9.46
CA CYS A 95 -0.41 -18.36 -8.66
C CYS A 95 0.60 -19.40 -8.15
N GLY A 96 0.10 -20.49 -7.56
CA GLY A 96 0.96 -21.59 -7.10
C GLY A 96 1.75 -22.25 -8.24
N CYS A 97 1.16 -22.40 -9.43
CA CYS A 97 1.89 -22.88 -10.61
C CYS A 97 3.04 -21.95 -11.03
N LEU A 98 2.82 -20.63 -11.00
CA LEU A 98 3.87 -19.65 -11.31
C LEU A 98 4.97 -19.66 -10.25
N GLU A 99 4.61 -19.70 -8.97
CA GLU A 99 5.56 -19.77 -7.85
C GLU A 99 6.42 -21.04 -7.94
N ALA A 100 5.81 -22.18 -8.28
CA ALA A 100 6.53 -23.44 -8.49
C ALA A 100 7.50 -23.39 -9.69
N ALA A 101 7.21 -22.55 -10.69
CA ALA A 101 8.11 -22.26 -11.81
C ALA A 101 9.19 -21.21 -11.49
N GLY A 102 9.25 -20.71 -10.25
CA GLY A 102 10.20 -19.69 -9.82
C GLY A 102 9.80 -18.26 -10.20
N ILE A 103 8.55 -18.04 -10.58
CA ILE A 103 8.03 -16.73 -10.99
C ILE A 103 7.31 -16.08 -9.81
N PRO A 104 7.75 -14.90 -9.33
CA PRO A 104 7.05 -14.19 -8.27
C PRO A 104 5.67 -13.73 -8.78
N ALA A 105 4.61 -14.24 -8.15
CA ALA A 105 3.23 -13.93 -8.51
C ALA A 105 2.41 -13.50 -7.28
N THR A 106 1.32 -12.78 -7.51
CA THR A 106 0.39 -12.38 -6.46
C THR A 106 -1.03 -12.30 -7.00
N VAL A 107 -1.99 -12.76 -6.21
CA VAL A 107 -3.42 -12.58 -6.49
C VAL A 107 -3.93 -11.32 -5.79
N ALA A 108 -4.49 -10.40 -6.57
CA ALA A 108 -5.21 -9.23 -6.08
C ALA A 108 -6.73 -9.41 -6.26
N ASP A 109 -7.50 -8.56 -5.57
CA ASP A 109 -8.97 -8.48 -5.64
C ASP A 109 -9.74 -9.73 -5.14
N ALA A 110 -9.05 -10.82 -4.78
CA ALA A 110 -9.68 -12.08 -4.34
C ALA A 110 -10.60 -11.92 -3.12
N ALA A 111 -10.17 -11.19 -2.09
CA ALA A 111 -10.97 -10.97 -0.89
C ALA A 111 -12.26 -10.16 -1.18
N LEU A 112 -12.18 -9.18 -2.08
CA LEU A 112 -13.32 -8.36 -2.50
C LEU A 112 -14.32 -9.18 -3.33
N VAL A 113 -13.80 -9.95 -4.29
CA VAL A 113 -14.60 -10.86 -5.14
C VAL A 113 -15.31 -11.92 -4.29
N GLN A 114 -14.63 -12.49 -3.30
CA GLN A 114 -15.20 -13.49 -2.39
C GLN A 114 -16.24 -12.90 -1.44
N ALA A 115 -16.01 -11.70 -0.91
CA ALA A 115 -16.92 -11.06 0.04
C ALA A 115 -18.21 -10.56 -0.61
N ASN A 116 -18.17 -10.16 -1.90
CA ASN A 116 -19.33 -9.62 -2.57
C ASN A 116 -19.30 -9.87 -4.09
N MET A 117 -20.15 -10.80 -4.52
CA MET A 117 -20.33 -11.24 -5.91
C MET A 117 -20.70 -10.13 -6.90
N LEU A 118 -21.33 -9.02 -6.47
CA LEU A 118 -21.61 -7.90 -7.39
C LEU A 118 -20.33 -7.21 -7.87
N TRP A 119 -19.30 -7.17 -7.03
CA TRP A 119 -18.00 -6.60 -7.39
C TRP A 119 -17.20 -7.51 -8.33
N SER A 120 -17.48 -8.82 -8.37
CA SER A 120 -16.82 -9.73 -9.31
C SER A 120 -17.12 -9.37 -10.76
N ILE A 121 -18.34 -8.88 -11.03
CA ILE A 121 -18.76 -8.43 -12.37
C ILE A 121 -18.02 -7.15 -12.77
N ALA A 122 -17.89 -6.20 -11.83
CA ALA A 122 -17.22 -4.93 -12.11
C ALA A 122 -15.69 -5.08 -12.26
N LEU A 123 -15.08 -5.97 -11.47
CA LEU A 123 -13.63 -6.22 -11.48
C LEU A 123 -13.21 -7.28 -12.49
N GLY A 124 -14.15 -8.07 -13.04
CA GLY A 124 -13.83 -9.19 -13.91
C GLY A 124 -13.16 -10.37 -13.18
N GLY A 125 -13.41 -10.51 -11.87
CA GLY A 125 -12.82 -11.55 -11.02
C GLY A 125 -11.49 -11.15 -10.34
N ALA A 126 -10.80 -12.16 -9.80
CA ALA A 126 -9.51 -11.98 -9.13
C ALA A 126 -8.40 -11.77 -10.16
N SER A 127 -7.50 -10.82 -9.91
CA SER A 127 -6.41 -10.49 -10.84
C SER A 127 -5.10 -11.15 -10.42
N LEU A 128 -4.44 -11.82 -11.36
CA LEU A 128 -3.12 -12.43 -11.17
C LEU A 128 -2.06 -11.47 -11.70
N ARG A 129 -1.06 -11.16 -10.89
CA ARG A 129 -0.04 -10.15 -11.18
C ARG A 129 1.37 -10.70 -10.97
N VAL A 130 2.30 -10.24 -11.81
CA VAL A 130 3.74 -10.53 -11.73
C VAL A 130 4.54 -9.25 -11.99
N PRO A 131 5.80 -9.15 -11.53
CA PRO A 131 6.68 -8.08 -11.94
C PRO A 131 6.88 -8.08 -13.46
N GLN A 132 7.00 -6.88 -14.05
CA GLN A 132 7.08 -6.71 -15.50
C GLN A 132 8.14 -7.59 -16.18
N ALA A 133 9.28 -7.83 -15.52
CA ALA A 133 10.37 -8.67 -16.04
C ALA A 133 9.96 -10.14 -16.29
N PHE A 134 8.90 -10.62 -15.66
CA PHE A 134 8.46 -12.03 -15.74
C PHE A 134 7.21 -12.23 -16.60
N VAL A 135 6.66 -11.19 -17.22
CA VAL A 135 5.40 -11.27 -17.96
C VAL A 135 5.44 -12.32 -19.08
N GLU A 136 6.53 -12.39 -19.85
CA GLU A 136 6.68 -13.35 -20.95
C GLU A 136 6.71 -14.80 -20.41
N GLN A 137 7.60 -15.08 -19.45
CA GLN A 137 7.72 -16.40 -18.81
C GLN A 137 6.40 -16.83 -18.15
N ALA A 138 5.69 -15.89 -17.51
CA ALA A 138 4.42 -16.18 -16.87
C ALA A 138 3.35 -16.56 -17.89
N ASN A 139 3.28 -15.86 -19.03
CA ASN A 139 2.35 -16.21 -20.10
C ASN A 139 2.64 -17.59 -20.69
N GLU A 140 3.91 -17.99 -20.80
CA GLU A 140 4.28 -19.34 -21.25
C GLU A 140 3.81 -20.43 -20.29
N VAL A 141 4.01 -20.24 -18.98
CA VAL A 141 3.53 -21.17 -17.94
C VAL A 141 2.00 -21.24 -17.93
N ILE A 142 1.31 -20.11 -18.07
CA ILE A 142 -0.16 -20.09 -18.16
C ILE A 142 -0.62 -20.87 -19.39
N ALA A 143 0.03 -20.68 -20.54
CA ALA A 143 -0.32 -21.41 -21.75
C ALA A 143 -0.05 -22.92 -21.60
N ALA A 144 1.04 -23.33 -20.94
CA ALA A 144 1.33 -24.73 -20.62
C ALA A 144 0.25 -25.33 -19.69
N PHE A 145 -0.16 -24.57 -18.68
CA PHE A 145 -1.26 -24.95 -17.79
C PHE A 145 -2.57 -25.17 -18.56
N GLU A 146 -2.92 -24.24 -19.45
CA GLU A 146 -4.16 -24.33 -20.24
C GLU A 146 -4.13 -25.46 -21.28
N ARG A 147 -2.94 -25.88 -21.74
CA ARG A 147 -2.75 -27.08 -22.56
C ARG A 147 -2.85 -28.39 -21.77
N GLY A 148 -2.90 -28.33 -20.44
CA GLY A 148 -2.94 -29.50 -19.57
C GLY A 148 -1.58 -30.15 -19.33
N GLU A 149 -0.46 -29.46 -19.55
CA GLU A 149 0.88 -30.02 -19.33
C GLU A 149 1.17 -30.35 -17.85
N PHE A 150 0.39 -29.79 -16.94
CA PHE A 150 0.45 -30.09 -15.50
C PHE A 150 -0.62 -31.10 -15.04
N SER A 151 -1.33 -31.74 -15.97
CA SER A 151 -2.24 -32.84 -15.63
C SER A 151 -1.45 -34.03 -15.12
N LEU A 152 -1.89 -34.59 -14.01
CA LEU A 152 -1.34 -35.85 -13.48
C LEU A 152 -1.92 -37.02 -14.28
N ASP A 153 -1.09 -37.99 -14.61
CA ASP A 153 -1.53 -39.24 -15.21
C ASP A 153 -2.44 -40.01 -14.23
N GLU A 154 -3.34 -40.83 -14.77
CA GLU A 154 -4.29 -41.61 -13.95
C GLU A 154 -3.60 -42.57 -12.96
N ASP A 155 -2.34 -42.94 -13.24
CA ASP A 155 -1.51 -43.82 -12.42
C ASP A 155 -0.60 -43.06 -11.43
N PHE A 156 -0.75 -41.75 -11.27
CA PHE A 156 0.07 -40.96 -10.35
C PHE A 156 -0.21 -41.33 -8.88
N ASP A 157 0.79 -41.91 -8.21
CA ASP A 157 0.77 -42.15 -6.76
C ASP A 157 1.71 -41.17 -6.03
N PRO A 158 1.18 -40.20 -5.26
CA PRO A 158 1.99 -39.23 -4.52
C PRO A 158 2.82 -39.84 -3.38
N ASN A 159 2.66 -41.14 -3.08
CA ASN A 159 3.42 -41.83 -2.03
C ASN A 159 4.54 -42.73 -2.59
N THR A 160 4.68 -42.82 -3.91
CA THR A 160 5.79 -43.55 -4.54
C THR A 160 6.95 -42.55 -4.78
N PRO A 161 8.13 -42.76 -4.16
CA PRO A 161 9.24 -41.80 -4.18
C PRO A 161 9.95 -41.68 -5.53
#